data_AF-A0A7J9VUK0-F1
#
_entry.id   AF-A0A7J9VUK0-F1
#
_cell.length_a   1.000
_cell.length_b   1.000
_cell.length_c   1.000
_cell.angle_alpha   90.00
_cell.angle_beta   90.00
_cell.angle_gamma   90.00
#
_symmetry.space_group_name_H-M   'P 1'
#
loop_
_entity.id
_entity.type
_entity.pdbx_description
1 polymer ?
#
loop_
_entity_poly.entity_id
_entity_poly.type
_entity_poly.pdbx_seq_one_letter_code
_entity_poly.pdbx_strand_id
1 'polypeptide(L)'
;MAVPSTGRSGDLYDATPDFVYAVSLLAALEDATGQDGHPIVLQFLGMARAELTDFGQRRPARYVPVQIGDLRSGLTDLEQRLTTLLADSQVLQHTLRIDSGRLLLRRGVAAVA
;
A
#
# COMPACT_ATOMS: atom_id res chain seq x y z
N MET A 1 -22.31 -31.16 12.71
CA MET A 1 -21.78 -31.07 11.33
C MET A 1 -20.74 -29.95 11.35
N ALA A 2 -19.45 -30.29 11.33
CA ALA A 2 -18.38 -29.30 11.43
C ALA A 2 -18.12 -28.71 10.04
N VAL A 3 -18.25 -27.40 9.91
CA VAL A 3 -17.86 -26.67 8.70
C VAL A 3 -16.34 -26.65 8.67
N PRO A 4 -15.67 -27.20 7.64
CA PRO A 4 -14.23 -27.13 7.56
C PRO A 4 -13.84 -25.67 7.34
N SER A 5 -13.10 -25.09 8.28
CA SER A 5 -12.44 -23.79 8.10
C SER A 5 -11.22 -23.95 7.20
N THR A 6 -11.43 -24.37 5.94
CA THR A 6 -10.39 -24.28 4.92
C THR A 6 -10.12 -22.81 4.66
N GLY A 7 -9.02 -22.29 5.20
CA GLY A 7 -8.42 -21.05 4.70
C GLY A 7 -8.07 -19.97 5.73
N ARG A 8 -8.24 -20.18 7.04
CA ARG A 8 -7.55 -19.32 8.03
C ARG A 8 -6.22 -19.95 8.44
N SER A 9 -5.31 -20.04 7.48
CA SER A 9 -3.90 -19.81 7.80
C SER A 9 -3.79 -18.29 7.88
N GLY A 10 -4.11 -17.66 9.00
CA GLY A 10 -3.36 -17.89 10.21
C GLY A 10 -1.92 -17.40 10.04
N ASP A 11 -1.72 -16.27 9.34
CA ASP A 11 -0.72 -15.26 9.69
C ASP A 11 0.77 -15.69 9.56
N LEU A 12 1.77 -14.82 9.42
CA LEU A 12 1.80 -13.44 9.89
C LEU A 12 2.30 -12.43 8.86
N TYR A 13 2.80 -12.88 7.71
CA TYR A 13 3.69 -12.04 6.90
C TYR A 13 3.69 -12.44 5.42
N ASP A 14 3.40 -11.49 4.55
CA ASP A 14 3.43 -11.60 3.10
C ASP A 14 4.82 -11.22 2.57
N ALA A 15 5.50 -12.19 1.97
CA ALA A 15 6.83 -12.04 1.41
C ALA A 15 6.83 -11.75 -0.11
N THR A 16 5.67 -11.53 -0.73
CA THR A 16 5.55 -11.24 -2.16
C THR A 16 6.34 -9.97 -2.45
N PRO A 17 7.34 -10.02 -3.37
CA PRO A 17 8.23 -8.89 -3.61
C PRO A 17 7.51 -7.57 -3.90
N ASP A 18 6.46 -7.62 -4.72
CA ASP A 18 5.70 -6.42 -5.11
C ASP A 18 4.90 -5.84 -3.94
N PHE A 19 4.32 -6.70 -3.10
CA PHE A 19 3.60 -6.23 -1.91
C PHE A 19 4.55 -5.64 -0.87
N VAL A 20 5.65 -6.35 -0.57
CA VAL A 20 6.69 -5.88 0.34
C VAL A 20 7.25 -4.53 -0.12
N TYR A 21 7.54 -4.39 -1.41
CA TYR A 21 8.03 -3.13 -1.94
C TYR A 21 6.95 -2.05 -1.87
N ALA A 22 5.70 -2.31 -2.26
CA ALA A 22 4.64 -1.30 -2.23
C ALA A 22 4.43 -0.74 -0.82
N VAL A 23 4.39 -1.59 0.21
CA VAL A 23 4.25 -1.15 1.60
C VAL A 23 5.52 -0.43 2.10
N SER A 24 6.71 -0.82 1.61
CA SER A 24 7.97 -0.15 1.94
C SER A 24 8.10 1.23 1.30
N LEU A 25 7.71 1.36 0.03
CA LEU A 25 7.65 2.63 -0.68
C LEU A 25 6.65 3.58 0.00
N LEU A 26 5.49 3.05 0.41
CA LEU A 26 4.50 3.84 1.14
C LEU A 26 5.08 4.37 2.46
N ALA A 27 5.72 3.53 3.27
CA ALA A 27 6.38 3.97 4.51
C ALA A 27 7.49 5.00 4.24
N ALA A 28 8.31 4.79 3.20
CA ALA A 28 9.34 5.76 2.82
C ALA A 28 8.75 7.11 2.37
N LEU A 29 7.57 7.11 1.72
CA LEU A 29 6.84 8.32 1.36
C LEU A 29 6.23 9.02 2.58
N GLU A 30 5.78 8.28 3.60
CA GLU A 30 5.33 8.85 4.89
C GLU A 30 6.48 9.55 5.64
N ASP A 31 7.70 9.01 5.51
CA ASP A 31 8.91 9.52 6.15
C ASP A 31 9.63 10.59 5.33
N ALA A 32 9.19 10.89 4.09
CA ALA A 32 9.78 11.87 3.16
C ALA A 32 9.49 13.32 3.55
N THR A 33 9.61 13.61 4.84
CA THR A 33 9.43 14.94 5.44
C THR A 33 10.37 15.97 4.79
N GLY A 34 9.87 17.19 4.60
CA GLY A 34 10.62 18.28 3.96
C GLY A 34 10.49 18.37 2.44
N GLN A 35 9.79 17.43 1.78
CA GLN A 35 9.37 17.56 0.39
C GLN A 35 8.15 18.50 0.29
N ASP A 36 8.11 19.33 -0.76
CA ASP A 36 6.98 20.22 -1.02
C ASP A 36 5.69 19.42 -1.23
N GLY A 37 4.60 19.86 -0.58
CA GLY A 37 3.31 19.16 -0.64
C GLY A 37 3.20 17.91 0.24
N HIS A 38 4.28 17.46 0.91
CA HIS A 38 4.26 16.30 1.80
C HIS A 38 3.16 16.36 2.89
N PRO A 39 2.97 17.49 3.62
CA PRO A 39 1.91 17.56 4.63
C PRO A 39 0.50 17.34 4.08
N ILE A 40 0.26 17.68 2.81
CA ILE A 40 -1.04 17.52 2.15
C ILE A 40 -1.32 16.04 1.88
N VAL A 41 -0.31 15.29 1.44
CA VAL A 41 -0.43 13.87 1.07
C VAL A 41 -0.36 12.92 2.26
N LEU A 42 0.22 13.34 3.39
CA LEU A 42 0.50 12.48 4.54
C LEU A 42 -0.74 11.72 5.04
N GLN A 43 -1.89 12.38 5.11
CA GLN A 43 -3.14 11.73 5.53
C GLN A 43 -3.57 10.61 4.56
N PHE A 44 -3.37 10.82 3.25
CA PHE A 44 -3.75 9.87 2.22
C PHE A 44 -2.80 8.67 2.20
N LEU A 45 -1.51 8.91 2.45
CA LEU A 45 -0.50 7.86 2.63
C LEU A 45 -0.86 6.98 3.83
N GLY A 46 -1.12 7.58 5.00
CA GLY A 46 -1.50 6.83 6.20
C GLY A 46 -2.77 5.99 6.02
N MET A 47 -3.80 6.55 5.36
CA MET A 47 -5.03 5.79 5.04
C MET A 47 -4.76 4.66 4.04
N ALA A 48 -3.95 4.90 3.00
CA ALA A 48 -3.58 3.87 2.04
C ALA A 48 -2.79 2.74 2.71
N ARG A 49 -1.93 3.04 3.68
CA ARG A 49 -1.23 2.03 4.49
C ARG A 49 -2.21 1.17 5.26
N ALA A 50 -3.13 1.81 5.99
CA ALA A 50 -4.14 1.12 6.78
C ALA A 50 -5.01 0.20 5.92
N GLU A 51 -5.38 0.62 4.71
CA GLU A 51 -6.09 -0.23 3.76
C GLU A 51 -5.29 -1.48 3.37
N LEU A 52 -4.02 -1.31 3.04
CA LEU A 52 -3.17 -2.42 2.60
C LEU A 52 -2.80 -3.38 3.72
N THR A 53 -2.56 -2.88 4.93
CA THR A 53 -2.07 -3.70 6.05
C THR A 53 -3.16 -4.11 7.03
N ASP A 54 -3.85 -3.14 7.61
CA ASP A 54 -4.72 -3.38 8.76
C ASP A 54 -6.08 -3.91 8.31
N PHE A 55 -6.74 -3.21 7.38
CA PHE A 55 -8.00 -3.66 6.78
C PHE A 55 -7.79 -4.78 5.77
N GLY A 56 -6.65 -4.77 5.08
CA GLY A 56 -6.17 -5.87 4.25
C GLY A 56 -5.86 -7.14 5.04
N GLN A 57 -5.66 -7.03 6.36
CA GLN A 57 -5.18 -8.11 7.22
C GLN A 57 -3.93 -8.79 6.64
N ARG A 58 -3.04 -7.99 6.05
CA ARG A 58 -1.89 -8.45 5.26
C ARG A 58 -0.66 -7.67 5.68
N ARG A 59 0.24 -8.27 6.45
CA ARG A 59 1.46 -7.60 6.93
C ARG A 59 2.64 -7.93 6.02
N PRO A 60 3.53 -6.98 5.66
CA PRO A 60 4.70 -7.32 4.87
C PRO A 60 5.72 -8.09 5.71
N ALA A 61 6.38 -9.10 5.13
CA ALA A 61 7.37 -9.92 5.84
C ALA A 61 8.61 -9.14 6.28
N ARG A 62 8.89 -8.02 5.64
CA ARG A 62 9.95 -7.09 5.99
C ARG A 62 9.69 -5.75 5.32
N TYR A 63 10.37 -4.72 5.81
CA TYR A 63 10.54 -3.47 5.07
C TYR A 63 11.87 -3.50 4.32
N VAL A 64 11.89 -2.98 3.11
CA VAL A 64 13.13 -2.77 2.35
C VAL A 64 13.43 -1.27 2.28
N PRO A 65 14.72 -0.87 2.29
CA PRO A 65 15.07 0.54 2.16
C PRO A 65 14.67 1.04 0.77
N VAL A 66 13.91 2.13 0.73
CA VAL A 66 13.50 2.84 -0.49
C VAL A 66 13.91 4.29 -0.35
N GLN A 67 14.61 4.83 -1.35
CA GLN A 67 15.01 6.24 -1.37
C GLN A 67 13.98 7.05 -2.14
N ILE A 68 13.46 8.10 -1.51
CA ILE A 68 12.56 9.06 -2.16
C ILE A 68 13.38 10.25 -2.64
N GLY A 69 13.62 10.32 -3.95
CA GLY A 69 14.28 11.48 -4.57
C GLY A 69 13.34 12.65 -4.81
N ASP A 70 12.10 12.35 -5.19
CA ASP A 70 11.04 13.32 -5.48
C ASP A 70 9.68 12.72 -5.07
N LEU A 71 8.87 13.52 -4.36
CA LEU A 71 7.58 13.09 -3.84
C LEU A 71 6.61 12.69 -4.97
N ARG A 72 6.53 13.49 -6.03
CA ARG A 72 5.60 13.24 -7.14
C ARG A 72 5.95 11.94 -7.89
N SER A 73 7.23 11.74 -8.16
CA SER A 73 7.74 10.52 -8.80
C SER A 73 7.48 9.29 -7.92
N GLY A 74 7.72 9.40 -6.61
CA GLY A 74 7.44 8.30 -5.67
C GLY A 74 5.96 7.96 -5.55
N LEU A 75 5.06 8.96 -5.52
CA LEU A 75 3.61 8.73 -5.54
C LEU A 75 3.15 8.04 -6.85
N THR A 76 3.75 8.42 -7.98
CA THR A 76 3.46 7.81 -9.28
C THR A 76 3.92 6.35 -9.33
N ASP A 77 5.13 6.04 -8.84
CA ASP A 77 5.62 4.65 -8.71
C ASP A 77 4.68 3.82 -7.82
N LEU A 78 4.23 4.39 -6.70
CA LEU A 78 3.32 3.71 -5.79
C LEU A 78 1.96 3.41 -6.46
N GLU A 79 1.39 4.37 -7.19
CA GLU A 79 0.13 4.15 -7.93
C GLU A 79 0.27 3.04 -8.97
N GLN A 80 1.37 3.04 -9.73
CA GLN A 80 1.65 2.03 -10.74
C GLN A 80 1.75 0.64 -10.10
N ARG A 81 2.46 0.52 -8.97
CA ARG A 81 2.61 -0.74 -8.24
C ARG A 81 1.30 -1.26 -7.68
N LEU A 82 0.47 -0.40 -7.11
CA LEU A 82 -0.87 -0.81 -6.66
C LEU A 82 -1.76 -1.25 -7.82
N THR A 83 -1.59 -0.65 -9.00
CA THR A 83 -2.31 -1.09 -10.21
C THR A 83 -1.89 -2.49 -10.66
N THR A 84 -0.59 -2.79 -10.64
CA THR A 84 -0.09 -4.15 -10.90
C THR A 84 -0.60 -5.15 -9.86
N LEU A 85 -0.46 -4.84 -8.57
CA LEU A 85 -0.96 -5.69 -7.49
C LEU A 85 -2.47 -5.95 -7.59
N LEU A 86 -3.24 -4.95 -8.04
CA LEU A 86 -4.68 -5.09 -8.25
C LEU A 86 -4.98 -6.09 -9.38
N ALA A 87 -4.22 -6.03 -10.47
CA ALA A 87 -4.38 -6.94 -11.62
C ALA A 87 -4.04 -8.39 -11.26
N ASP A 88 -3.05 -8.59 -10.39
CA ASP A 88 -2.57 -9.92 -10.00
C ASP A 88 -3.35 -10.53 -8.81
N SER A 89 -4.14 -9.73 -8.10
CA SER A 89 -4.85 -10.19 -6.90
C SER A 89 -6.01 -11.13 -7.22
N GLN A 90 -5.89 -12.38 -6.75
CA GLN A 90 -6.93 -13.42 -6.85
C GLN A 90 -7.89 -13.44 -5.64
N VAL A 91 -7.60 -12.65 -4.60
CA VAL A 91 -8.37 -12.63 -3.35
C VAL A 91 -9.22 -11.37 -3.30
N LEU A 92 -10.55 -11.53 -3.35
CA LEU A 92 -11.50 -10.42 -3.42
C LEU A 92 -11.27 -9.37 -2.31
N GLN A 93 -11.01 -9.80 -1.07
CA GLN A 93 -10.71 -8.90 0.03
C GLN A 93 -9.48 -8.04 -0.29
N HIS A 94 -8.36 -8.63 -0.71
CA HIS A 94 -7.15 -7.88 -1.06
C HIS A 94 -7.40 -6.95 -2.25
N THR A 95 -8.12 -7.41 -3.27
CA THR A 95 -8.47 -6.60 -4.45
C THR A 95 -9.20 -5.31 -4.05
N LEU A 96 -10.24 -5.42 -3.20
CA LEU A 96 -11.00 -4.25 -2.73
C LEU A 96 -10.13 -3.28 -1.91
N ARG A 97 -9.21 -3.81 -1.11
CA ARG A 97 -8.33 -3.01 -0.24
C ARG A 97 -7.23 -2.31 -1.02
N ILE A 98 -6.63 -3.00 -1.99
CA ILE A 98 -5.66 -2.42 -2.92
C ILE A 98 -6.32 -1.30 -3.75
N ASP A 99 -7.54 -1.51 -4.24
CA ASP A 99 -8.25 -0.48 -5.01
C ASP A 99 -8.60 0.74 -4.14
N SER A 100 -9.07 0.54 -2.90
CA SER A 100 -9.31 1.63 -1.94
C SER A 100 -8.04 2.44 -1.68
N GLY A 101 -6.93 1.76 -1.36
CA GLY A 101 -5.63 2.40 -1.15
C GLY A 101 -5.18 3.19 -2.38
N ARG A 102 -5.33 2.63 -3.58
CA ARG A 102 -5.01 3.32 -4.84
C ARG A 102 -5.85 4.58 -5.05
N LEU A 103 -7.15 4.54 -4.77
CA LEU A 103 -8.03 5.70 -4.89
C LEU A 103 -7.65 6.82 -3.91
N LEU A 104 -7.23 6.47 -2.69
CA LEU A 104 -6.72 7.43 -1.70
C LEU A 104 -5.44 8.11 -2.20
N LEU A 105 -4.50 7.35 -2.78
CA LEU A 105 -3.29 7.91 -3.37
C LEU A 105 -3.59 8.89 -4.51
N ARG A 106 -4.52 8.54 -5.41
CA ARG A 106 -4.95 9.44 -6.49
C ARG A 106 -5.50 10.76 -5.97
N ARG A 107 -6.25 10.72 -4.86
CA ARG A 107 -6.73 11.95 -4.20
C ARG A 107 -5.59 12.76 -3.60
N GLY A 108 -4.60 12.11 -3.00
CA GLY A 108 -3.39 12.76 -2.52
C GLY A 108 -2.59 13.43 -3.64
N VAL A 109 -2.36 12.72 -4.76
CA VAL A 109 -1.67 13.26 -5.94
C VAL A 109 -2.41 14.46 -6.50
N ALA A 110 -3.74 14.38 -6.64
CA ALA A 110 -4.55 15.49 -7.13
C ALA A 110 -4.53 16.71 -6.20
N ALA A 111 -4.32 16.52 -4.90
CA ALA A 111 -4.23 17.61 -3.92
C ALA A 111 -2.89 18.37 -3.95
N VAL A 112 -1.86 17.81 -4.60
CA VAL A 112 -0.52 18.42 -4.75
C VAL A 112 -0.25 18.86 -6.20
N ALA A 113 -1.17 18.56 -7.13
CA ALA A 113 -1.10 18.96 -8.53
C ALA A 113 -1.54 20.42 -8.75
#